data_AF-A0A2V4V4R2-F1
#
_entry.id   AF-A0A2V4V4R2-F1
#
_cell.length_a   1.000
_cell.length_b   1.000
_cell.length_c   1.000
_cell.angle_alpha   90.00
_cell.angle_beta   90.00
_cell.angle_gamma   90.00
#
_symmetry.space_group_name_H-M   'P 1'
#
loop_
_entity.id
_entity.type
_entity.pdbx_description
1 polymer ?
#
loop_
_entity_poly.entity_id
_entity_poly.type
_entity_poly.pdbx_seq_one_letter_code
_entity_poly.pdbx_strand_id
1 'polypeptide(L)'
;MLAERLEFFMPKLMDVMKVWQWLLYVFFWSIFVTVTHRYEIATWADFLMQLSSRLLQNILSIMPSLYIIDYLRHIFKSMSIPKVTVYVVSILMTTYAISMTLISLIMINMGWVEYNHQTFIPDILIDTVSAGGFALIFLLYFLRRYREMNALKQSFEHKLSAQNDIIKARLSPHFFFNTINTLVSLIESNPPRAAALLQNVSALFRASFNGAREISFEEEIALCEHYLAIEASRLADKLEVTWDLPDEDVMYDMVINALTLQSILERMLLNVVEMTTEIICINIKVTWQQHQVMIVIGVDLPKRTLIINHDLRQNMSFYVQAERLRSYFGQSADIKSTVTNTQIITVIDYPLQDVSL
;
A
#
# COMPACT_ATOMS: atom_id res chain seq x y z
N MET A 1 2.89 21.89 -5.17
CA MET A 1 3.93 21.13 -4.45
C MET A 1 4.63 21.88 -3.31
N LEU A 2 4.77 23.22 -3.31
CA LEU A 2 5.44 23.94 -2.20
C LEU A 2 4.50 24.32 -1.02
N ALA A 3 3.20 24.49 -1.27
CA ALA A 3 2.21 24.89 -0.25
C ALA A 3 1.81 23.76 0.72
N GLU A 4 1.83 22.50 0.30
CA GLU A 4 1.48 21.35 1.15
C GLU A 4 2.52 21.05 2.24
N ARG A 5 3.77 21.50 2.07
CA ARG A 5 4.88 21.11 2.95
C ARG A 5 4.77 21.67 4.36
N LEU A 6 4.00 22.76 4.57
CA LEU A 6 3.92 23.46 5.85
C LEU A 6 2.56 23.38 6.55
N GLU A 7 1.44 23.27 5.81
CA GLU A 7 0.16 22.88 6.43
C GLU A 7 0.28 21.51 7.09
N PHE A 8 1.03 20.61 6.47
CA PHE A 8 1.30 19.30 7.03
C PHE A 8 2.28 19.34 8.22
N PHE A 9 3.16 20.35 8.34
CA PHE A 9 4.23 20.35 9.35
C PHE A 9 3.76 20.73 10.75
N MET A 10 2.76 21.62 10.86
CA MET A 10 2.16 21.99 12.15
C MET A 10 0.69 21.59 12.16
N PRO A 11 0.35 20.36 12.59
CA PRO A 11 -1.02 20.06 13.01
C PRO A 11 -1.46 21.03 14.12
N LYS A 12 -2.76 21.30 14.28
CA LYS A 12 -3.27 22.14 15.39
C LYS A 12 -2.68 21.59 16.69
N LEU A 13 -1.81 22.34 17.35
CA LEU A 13 -1.05 21.80 18.50
C LEU A 13 -2.01 21.36 19.63
N MET A 14 -3.18 22.00 19.69
CA MET A 14 -4.31 21.59 20.53
C MET A 14 -4.96 20.25 20.14
N ASP A 15 -4.93 19.86 18.86
CA ASP A 15 -5.54 18.62 18.36
C ASP A 15 -4.56 17.43 18.42
N VAL A 16 -3.26 17.71 18.57
CA VAL A 16 -2.18 16.72 18.56
C VAL A 16 -2.05 15.97 19.86
N MET A 17 -2.20 16.68 20.98
CA MET A 17 -2.05 16.13 22.32
C MET A 17 -3.37 16.25 23.07
N LYS A 18 -3.77 15.17 23.73
CA LYS A 18 -4.94 15.21 24.61
C LYS A 18 -4.65 16.17 25.75
N VAL A 19 -5.68 16.89 26.22
CA VAL A 19 -5.57 17.87 27.32
C VAL A 19 -4.83 17.31 28.55
N TRP A 20 -5.05 16.03 28.89
CA TRP A 20 -4.37 15.40 30.02
C TRP A 20 -2.85 15.24 29.82
N GLN A 21 -2.36 15.08 28.59
CA GLN A 21 -0.93 15.00 28.31
C GLN A 21 -0.24 16.37 28.52
N TRP A 22 -0.94 17.46 28.19
CA TRP A 22 -0.47 18.82 28.50
C TRP A 22 -0.42 19.08 30.01
N LEU A 23 -1.45 18.64 30.74
CA LEU A 23 -1.48 18.76 32.21
C LEU A 23 -0.33 17.97 32.86
N LEU A 24 -0.05 16.77 32.36
CA LEU A 24 1.04 15.93 32.84
C LEU A 24 2.40 16.59 32.57
N TYR A 25 2.59 17.17 31.37
CA TYR A 25 3.79 17.94 31.04
C TYR A 25 3.99 19.13 31.98
N VAL A 26 2.96 19.96 32.15
CA VAL A 26 2.97 21.11 33.07
C VAL A 26 3.35 20.66 34.48
N PHE A 27 2.73 19.58 34.96
CA PHE A 27 2.94 19.06 36.31
C PHE A 27 4.37 18.59 36.55
N PHE A 28 4.90 17.71 35.68
CA PHE A 28 6.26 17.20 35.84
C PHE A 28 7.31 18.29 35.65
N TRP A 29 7.08 19.24 34.74
CA TRP A 29 7.99 20.38 34.57
C TRP A 29 8.00 21.31 35.78
N SER A 30 6.83 21.63 36.35
CA SER A 30 6.74 22.42 37.59
C SER A 30 7.43 21.71 38.75
N ILE A 31 7.29 20.40 38.89
CA ILE A 31 8.02 19.62 39.89
C ILE A 31 9.52 19.70 39.65
N PHE A 32 9.98 19.49 38.42
CA PHE A 32 11.40 19.52 38.09
C PHE A 32 12.05 20.85 38.47
N VAL A 33 11.46 21.98 38.07
CA VAL A 33 11.98 23.33 38.39
C VAL A 33 11.92 23.63 39.89
N THR A 34 10.89 23.16 40.59
CA THR A 34 10.78 23.34 42.06
C THR A 34 11.86 22.54 42.79
N VAL A 35 12.19 21.34 42.30
CA VAL A 35 13.24 20.49 42.89
C VAL A 35 14.64 21.03 42.60
N THR A 36 14.89 21.64 41.44
CA THR A 36 16.21 22.23 41.12
C THR A 36 16.53 23.43 42.00
N HIS A 37 15.53 24.21 42.42
CA HIS A 37 15.67 25.37 43.31
C HIS A 37 15.52 25.01 44.80
N ARG A 38 15.65 23.74 45.16
CA ARG A 38 15.42 23.25 46.53
C ARG A 38 16.29 23.90 47.60
N TYR A 39 17.42 24.50 47.22
CA TYR A 39 18.31 25.19 48.16
C TYR A 39 17.66 26.39 48.89
N GLU A 40 16.53 26.90 48.38
CA GLU A 40 15.77 28.01 48.97
C GLU A 40 14.59 27.56 49.85
N ILE A 41 14.38 26.24 50.01
CA ILE A 41 13.16 25.69 50.62
C ILE A 41 13.44 25.22 52.04
N ALA A 42 12.93 25.95 53.04
CA ALA A 42 13.07 25.61 54.45
C ALA A 42 11.92 24.74 54.98
N THR A 43 10.70 24.91 54.47
CA THR A 43 9.50 24.21 54.95
C THR A 43 8.67 23.54 53.85
N TRP A 44 7.82 22.58 54.23
CA TRP A 44 6.83 21.98 53.31
C TRP A 44 5.82 22.99 52.76
N ALA A 45 5.53 24.05 53.51
CA ALA A 45 4.66 25.13 53.04
C ALA A 45 5.32 25.90 51.88
N ASP A 46 6.60 26.24 52.01
CA ASP A 46 7.37 26.93 50.96
C ASP A 46 7.46 26.09 49.69
N PHE A 47 7.63 24.76 49.84
CA PHE A 47 7.63 23.83 48.70
C PHE A 47 6.29 23.83 47.95
N LEU A 48 5.17 23.68 48.67
CA LEU A 48 3.84 23.66 48.06
C LEU A 48 3.51 24.97 47.36
N MET A 49 3.96 26.06 47.96
CA MET A 49 3.76 27.41 47.45
C MET A 49 4.54 27.67 46.18
N GLN A 50 5.84 27.33 46.15
CA GLN A 50 6.66 27.39 44.94
C GLN A 50 6.12 26.45 43.85
N LEU A 51 5.72 25.22 44.20
CA LEU A 51 5.13 24.29 43.23
C LEU A 51 3.86 24.88 42.61
N SER A 52 2.98 25.48 43.42
CA SER A 52 1.74 26.09 42.94
C SER A 52 2.00 27.30 42.04
N SER A 53 2.99 28.13 42.35
CA SER A 53 3.36 29.28 41.52
C SER A 53 3.98 28.83 40.19
N ARG A 54 4.84 27.80 40.20
CA ARG A 54 5.39 27.19 38.97
C ARG A 54 4.33 26.50 38.12
N LEU A 55 3.31 25.88 38.73
CA LEU A 55 2.16 25.31 37.99
C LEU A 55 1.36 26.40 37.29
N LEU A 56 0.99 27.44 38.03
CA LEU A 56 0.26 28.58 37.49
C LEU A 56 1.04 29.25 36.35
N GLN A 57 2.36 29.41 36.54
CA GLN A 57 3.26 29.96 35.56
C GLN A 57 3.30 29.16 34.26
N ASN A 58 3.48 27.86 34.35
CA ASN A 58 3.57 27.00 33.16
C ASN A 58 2.25 27.00 32.37
N ILE A 59 1.11 27.04 33.06
CA ILE A 59 -0.21 27.18 32.41
C ILE A 59 -0.29 28.53 31.68
N LEU A 60 0.10 29.62 32.36
CA LEU A 60 0.06 30.98 31.80
C LEU A 60 1.07 31.21 30.67
N SER A 61 2.15 30.44 30.62
CA SER A 61 3.13 30.47 29.54
C SER A 61 2.69 29.64 28.33
N ILE A 62 2.31 28.37 28.56
CA ILE A 62 2.09 27.41 27.48
C ILE A 62 0.78 27.72 26.72
N MET A 63 -0.33 27.99 27.41
CA MET A 63 -1.62 28.16 26.73
C MET A 63 -1.64 29.36 25.77
N PRO A 64 -1.17 30.57 26.16
CA PRO A 64 -1.08 31.69 25.23
C PRO A 64 -0.08 31.44 24.11
N SER A 65 1.06 30.79 24.40
CA SER A 65 2.05 30.49 23.37
C SER A 65 1.50 29.58 22.27
N LEU A 66 0.75 28.54 22.62
CA LEU A 66 0.12 27.63 21.66
C LEU A 66 -0.91 28.35 20.80
N TYR A 67 -1.72 29.22 21.41
CA TYR A 67 -2.70 30.03 20.69
C TYR A 67 -2.04 30.99 19.71
N ILE A 68 -0.95 31.66 20.11
CA ILE A 68 -0.17 32.57 19.25
C ILE A 68 0.45 31.78 18.09
N ILE A 69 1.02 30.61 18.35
CA ILE A 69 1.62 29.75 17.31
C ILE A 69 0.56 29.31 16.30
N ASP A 70 -0.64 28.91 16.76
CA ASP A 70 -1.74 28.52 15.88
C ASP A 70 -2.30 29.71 15.08
N TYR A 71 -2.34 30.91 15.66
CA TYR A 71 -2.71 32.15 14.95
C TYR A 71 -1.69 32.52 13.86
N LEU A 72 -0.40 32.45 14.16
CA LEU A 72 0.71 32.77 13.23
C LEU A 72 0.97 31.68 12.19
N ARG A 73 0.28 30.54 12.27
CA ARG A 73 0.40 29.41 11.35
C ARG A 73 0.35 29.82 9.87
N HIS A 74 -0.52 30.74 9.51
CA HIS A 74 -0.65 31.20 8.12
C HIS A 74 0.63 31.85 7.59
N ILE A 75 1.38 32.55 8.45
CA ILE A 75 2.67 33.17 8.12
C ILE A 75 3.74 32.09 7.98
N PHE A 76 3.75 31.13 8.91
CA PHE A 76 4.71 30.03 8.92
C PHE A 76 4.64 29.17 7.66
N LYS A 77 3.50 29.11 6.96
CA LYS A 77 3.34 28.41 5.67
C LYS A 77 4.30 28.83 4.55
N SER A 78 4.89 30.02 4.64
CA SER A 78 5.82 30.53 3.64
C SER A 78 7.30 30.34 3.99
N MET A 79 7.59 29.81 5.19
CA MET A 79 8.95 29.79 5.76
C MET A 79 9.58 28.40 5.80
N SER A 80 10.91 28.33 5.79
CA SER A 80 11.62 27.05 5.95
C SER A 80 11.50 26.51 7.38
N ILE A 81 11.50 25.17 7.53
CA ILE A 81 11.45 24.47 8.83
C ILE A 81 12.39 25.06 9.89
N PRO A 82 13.69 25.30 9.64
CA PRO A 82 14.58 25.86 10.66
C PRO A 82 14.17 27.27 11.11
N LYS A 83 13.62 28.10 10.21
CA LYS A 83 13.13 29.43 10.58
C LYS A 83 11.89 29.32 11.47
N VAL A 84 10.95 28.44 11.12
CA VAL A 84 9.74 28.19 11.93
C VAL A 84 10.11 27.69 13.33
N THR A 85 11.06 26.75 13.44
CA THR A 85 11.58 26.26 14.73
C THR A 85 12.11 27.41 15.59
N VAL A 86 12.92 28.30 15.02
CA VAL A 86 13.47 29.46 15.75
C VAL A 86 12.35 30.39 16.23
N TYR A 87 11.36 30.69 15.39
CA TYR A 87 10.22 31.52 15.78
C TYR A 87 9.39 30.89 16.90
N VAL A 88 9.06 29.61 16.79
CA VAL A 88 8.30 28.88 17.81
C VAL A 88 9.03 28.88 19.16
N VAL A 89 10.33 28.57 19.17
CA VAL A 89 11.15 28.60 20.39
C VAL A 89 11.23 30.03 20.95
N SER A 90 11.38 31.06 20.11
CA SER A 90 11.42 32.46 20.57
C SER A 90 10.10 32.92 21.21
N ILE A 91 8.95 32.49 20.68
CA ILE A 91 7.63 32.79 21.25
C ILE A 91 7.49 32.11 22.62
N LEU A 92 7.91 30.84 22.73
CA LEU A 92 7.89 30.10 24.00
C LEU A 92 8.80 30.74 25.04
N MET A 93 10.01 31.14 24.67
CA MET A 93 10.95 31.79 25.60
C MET A 93 10.46 33.17 26.06
N THR A 94 9.91 33.99 25.15
CA THR A 94 9.41 35.33 25.51
C THR A 94 8.17 35.25 26.39
N THR A 95 7.20 34.40 26.06
CA THR A 95 6.02 34.17 26.91
C THR A 95 6.40 33.61 28.27
N TYR A 96 7.36 32.68 28.34
CA TYR A 96 7.88 32.16 29.60
C TYR A 96 8.50 33.25 30.47
N ALA A 97 9.41 34.08 29.92
CA ALA A 97 10.04 35.19 30.64
C ALA A 97 9.02 36.21 31.17
N ILE A 98 7.99 36.54 30.37
CA ILE A 98 6.89 37.42 30.80
C ILE A 98 6.07 36.78 31.92
N SER A 99 5.74 35.48 31.81
CA SER A 99 5.01 34.76 32.87
C SER A 99 5.78 34.77 34.18
N MET A 100 7.08 34.54 34.09
CA MET A 100 7.96 34.35 35.23
C MET A 100 8.19 35.66 35.95
N THR A 101 8.48 36.73 35.22
CA THR A 101 8.57 38.09 35.78
C THR A 101 7.27 38.49 36.48
N LEU A 102 6.11 38.25 35.85
CA LEU A 102 4.80 38.58 36.43
C LEU A 102 4.56 37.84 37.75
N ILE A 103 4.78 36.52 37.77
CA ILE A 103 4.54 35.71 38.97
C ILE A 103 5.54 36.04 40.08
N SER A 104 6.82 36.24 39.75
CA SER A 104 7.81 36.67 40.74
C SER A 104 7.46 38.02 41.36
N LEU A 105 6.97 38.99 40.58
CA LEU A 105 6.51 40.28 41.10
C LEU A 105 5.29 40.13 42.03
N ILE A 106 4.35 39.25 41.69
CA ILE A 106 3.19 38.95 42.56
C ILE A 106 3.66 38.32 43.88
N MET A 107 4.60 37.37 43.83
CA MET A 107 5.15 36.73 45.02
C MET A 107 5.89 37.73 45.93
N ILE A 108 6.68 38.64 45.35
CA ILE A 108 7.35 39.71 46.09
C ILE A 108 6.33 40.64 46.76
N ASN A 109 5.29 41.06 46.03
CA ASN A 109 4.26 41.96 46.56
C ASN A 109 3.43 41.34 47.69
N MET A 110 3.22 40.02 47.65
CA MET A 110 2.54 39.28 48.71
C MET A 110 3.44 38.98 49.92
N GLY A 111 4.72 39.36 49.88
CA GLY A 111 5.71 39.10 50.93
C GLY A 111 6.14 37.64 51.02
N TRP A 112 5.94 36.87 49.96
CA TRP A 112 6.23 35.43 49.92
C TRP A 112 7.67 35.12 49.52
N VAL A 113 8.35 36.08 48.88
CA VAL A 113 9.74 35.99 48.45
C VAL A 113 10.43 37.32 48.74
N GLU A 114 11.59 37.28 49.37
CA GLU A 114 12.43 38.47 49.56
C GLU A 114 13.07 38.90 48.25
N TYR A 115 13.00 40.19 47.94
CA TYR A 115 13.58 40.70 46.71
C TYR A 115 15.09 40.90 46.84
N ASN A 116 15.84 40.11 46.07
CA ASN A 116 17.27 40.28 45.92
C ASN A 116 17.64 40.69 44.49
N HIS A 117 18.11 41.93 44.33
CA HIS A 117 18.54 42.48 43.04
C HIS A 117 19.61 41.64 42.33
N GLN A 118 20.48 40.96 43.08
CA GLN A 118 21.62 40.24 42.52
C GLN A 118 21.23 38.89 41.92
N THR A 119 20.17 38.24 42.41
CA THR A 119 19.73 36.91 41.94
C THR A 119 18.55 36.99 40.99
N PHE A 120 17.71 38.04 41.10
CA PHE A 120 16.48 38.18 40.32
C PHE A 120 16.65 38.05 38.80
N ILE A 121 17.59 38.79 38.20
CA ILE A 121 17.81 38.75 36.74
C ILE A 121 18.50 37.44 36.31
N PRO A 122 19.59 36.98 36.97
CA PRO A 122 20.20 35.70 36.65
C PRO A 122 19.25 34.50 36.69
N ASP A 123 18.39 34.41 37.71
CA ASP A 123 17.47 33.28 37.88
C ASP A 123 16.46 33.22 36.74
N ILE A 124 15.89 34.36 36.36
CA ILE A 124 14.96 34.46 35.22
C ILE A 124 15.65 34.06 33.91
N LEU A 125 16.90 34.48 33.70
CA LEU A 125 17.66 34.13 32.50
C LEU A 125 17.96 32.63 32.42
N ILE A 126 18.44 32.04 33.51
CA ILE A 126 18.77 30.59 33.58
C ILE A 126 17.50 29.76 33.36
N ASP A 127 16.41 30.11 34.03
CA ASP A 127 15.13 29.41 33.90
C ASP A 127 14.57 29.53 32.48
N THR A 128 14.69 30.71 31.85
CA THR A 128 14.20 30.94 30.48
C THR A 128 15.01 30.15 29.46
N VAL A 129 16.34 30.14 29.57
CA VAL A 129 17.22 29.37 28.68
C VAL A 129 16.97 27.87 28.84
N SER A 130 16.80 27.41 30.08
CA SER A 130 16.48 26.01 30.37
C SER A 130 15.14 25.60 29.74
N ALA A 131 14.08 26.40 29.93
CA ALA A 131 12.78 26.16 29.30
C ALA A 131 12.87 26.14 27.76
N GLY A 132 13.65 27.03 27.16
CA GLY A 132 13.90 27.05 25.71
C GLY A 132 14.60 25.79 25.19
N GLY A 133 15.61 25.30 25.90
CA GLY A 133 16.31 24.05 25.56
C GLY A 133 15.39 22.83 25.60
N PHE A 134 14.56 22.72 26.64
CA PHE A 134 13.58 21.64 26.75
C PHE A 134 12.49 21.73 25.68
N ALA A 135 11.98 22.93 25.39
CA ALA A 135 11.02 23.15 24.31
C ALA A 135 11.60 22.71 22.95
N LEU A 136 12.87 22.99 22.68
CA LEU A 136 13.55 22.57 21.46
C LEU A 136 13.66 21.03 21.36
N ILE A 137 14.09 20.35 22.43
CA ILE A 137 14.17 18.89 22.46
C ILE A 137 12.80 18.26 22.24
N PHE A 138 11.78 18.77 22.93
CA PHE A 138 10.41 18.28 22.81
C PHE A 138 9.87 18.47 21.38
N LEU A 139 10.10 19.64 20.79
CA LEU A 139 9.73 19.93 19.41
C LEU A 139 10.44 18.98 18.44
N LEU A 140 11.76 18.76 18.59
CA LEU A 140 12.51 17.83 17.74
C LEU A 140 12.00 16.38 17.86
N TYR A 141 11.72 15.92 19.07
CA TYR A 141 11.12 14.61 19.31
C TYR A 141 9.76 14.50 18.61
N PHE A 142 8.90 15.50 18.76
CA PHE A 142 7.59 15.53 18.14
C PHE A 142 7.69 15.52 16.61
N LEU A 143 8.61 16.30 16.03
CA LEU A 143 8.87 16.33 14.59
C LEU A 143 9.33 14.97 14.06
N ARG A 144 10.20 14.29 14.80
CA ARG A 144 10.64 12.94 14.44
C ARG A 144 9.46 11.96 14.47
N ARG A 145 8.68 11.97 15.56
CA ARG A 145 7.51 11.10 15.74
C ARG A 145 6.46 11.31 14.65
N TYR A 146 6.21 12.56 14.29
CA TYR A 146 5.28 12.92 13.22
C TYR A 146 5.75 12.38 11.85
N ARG A 147 7.04 12.54 11.53
CA ARG A 147 7.61 11.98 10.29
C ARG A 147 7.48 10.47 10.20
N GLU A 148 7.75 9.76 11.29
CA GLU A 148 7.61 8.30 11.36
C GLU A 148 6.17 7.87 11.09
N MET A 149 5.19 8.53 11.72
CA MET A 149 3.77 8.23 11.51
C MET A 149 3.31 8.47 10.07
N ASN A 150 3.80 9.54 9.44
CA ASN A 150 3.43 9.86 8.06
C ASN A 150 4.06 8.92 7.04
N ALA A 151 5.33 8.56 7.24
CA ALA A 151 5.98 7.54 6.42
C ALA A 151 5.23 6.20 6.50
N LEU A 152 4.79 5.82 7.70
CA LEU A 152 3.97 4.63 7.91
C LEU A 152 2.63 4.72 7.16
N LYS A 153 1.92 5.85 7.30
CA LYS A 153 0.64 6.08 6.62
C LYS A 153 0.78 5.98 5.09
N GLN A 154 1.79 6.65 4.52
CA GLN A 154 2.08 6.58 3.08
C GLN A 154 2.37 5.15 2.63
N SER A 155 3.19 4.40 3.40
CA SER A 155 3.48 3.00 3.07
C SER A 155 2.22 2.11 3.06
N PHE A 156 1.28 2.39 3.96
CA PHE A 156 0.01 1.67 4.04
C PHE A 156 -0.90 2.02 2.85
N GLU A 157 -1.02 3.32 2.52
CA GLU A 157 -1.78 3.79 1.35
C GLU A 157 -1.23 3.19 0.05
N HIS A 158 0.10 3.15 -0.13
CA HIS A 158 0.73 2.51 -1.28
C HIS A 158 0.44 1.00 -1.35
N LYS A 159 0.53 0.29 -0.23
CA LYS A 159 0.20 -1.15 -0.18
C LYS A 159 -1.27 -1.40 -0.51
N LEU A 160 -2.18 -0.57 -0.01
CA LEU A 160 -3.61 -0.70 -0.26
C LEU A 160 -3.95 -0.42 -1.74
N SER A 161 -3.35 0.62 -2.33
CA SER A 161 -3.50 0.91 -3.76
C SER A 161 -2.97 -0.25 -4.60
N ALA A 162 -1.77 -0.75 -4.30
CA ALA A 162 -1.19 -1.87 -5.02
C ALA A 162 -2.06 -3.13 -4.95
N GLN A 163 -2.65 -3.45 -3.78
CA GLN A 163 -3.60 -4.56 -3.66
C GLN A 163 -4.86 -4.35 -4.48
N ASN A 164 -5.40 -3.12 -4.50
CA ASN A 164 -6.58 -2.78 -5.29
C ASN A 164 -6.29 -2.91 -6.80
N ASP A 165 -5.12 -2.45 -7.24
CA ASP A 165 -4.67 -2.56 -8.62
C ASP A 165 -4.38 -4.02 -9.00
N ILE A 166 -3.86 -4.85 -8.08
CA ILE A 166 -3.72 -6.29 -8.27
C ILE A 166 -5.09 -6.96 -8.45
N ILE A 167 -6.09 -6.59 -7.65
CA ILE A 167 -7.45 -7.13 -7.78
C ILE A 167 -8.09 -6.71 -9.12
N LYS A 168 -7.93 -5.44 -9.52
CA LYS A 168 -8.40 -4.96 -10.82
C LYS A 168 -7.66 -5.62 -11.98
N ALA A 169 -6.36 -5.86 -11.86
CA ALA A 169 -5.54 -6.53 -12.87
C ALA A 169 -5.85 -8.02 -13.03
N ARG A 170 -6.47 -8.67 -12.03
CA ARG A 170 -6.95 -10.05 -12.14
C ARG A 170 -8.17 -10.20 -13.05
N LEU A 171 -8.81 -9.10 -13.44
CA LEU A 171 -9.85 -9.07 -14.45
C LEU A 171 -9.27 -8.44 -15.71
N SER A 172 -9.04 -9.22 -16.76
CA SER A 172 -8.72 -8.69 -18.10
C SER A 172 -9.89 -7.78 -18.52
N PRO A 173 -9.74 -6.43 -18.51
CA PRO A 173 -10.89 -5.54 -18.69
C PRO A 173 -11.52 -5.77 -20.06
N HIS A 174 -10.69 -6.08 -21.05
CA HIS A 174 -11.11 -6.40 -22.40
C HIS A 174 -11.96 -7.68 -22.46
N PHE A 175 -11.50 -8.78 -21.86
CA PHE A 175 -12.28 -10.03 -21.81
C PHE A 175 -13.63 -9.81 -21.12
N PHE A 176 -13.64 -9.08 -20.00
CA PHE A 176 -14.86 -8.82 -19.24
C PHE A 176 -15.89 -8.01 -20.03
N PHE A 177 -15.50 -6.87 -20.62
CA PHE A 177 -16.43 -6.05 -21.40
C PHE A 177 -16.95 -6.78 -22.64
N ASN A 178 -16.08 -7.52 -23.34
CA ASN A 178 -16.49 -8.27 -24.52
C ASN A 178 -17.48 -9.38 -24.17
N THR A 179 -17.22 -10.11 -23.09
CA THR A 179 -18.11 -11.16 -22.60
C THR A 179 -19.48 -10.61 -22.23
N ILE A 180 -19.55 -9.47 -21.56
CA ILE A 180 -20.84 -8.81 -21.24
C ILE A 180 -21.56 -8.38 -22.52
N ASN A 181 -20.87 -7.78 -23.48
CA ASN A 181 -21.50 -7.34 -24.73
C ASN A 181 -22.09 -8.51 -25.52
N THR A 182 -21.36 -9.62 -25.62
CA THR A 182 -21.86 -10.86 -26.23
C THR A 182 -23.05 -11.43 -25.45
N LEU A 183 -23.00 -11.42 -24.11
CA LEU A 183 -24.10 -11.88 -23.27
C LEU A 183 -25.36 -11.02 -23.49
N VAL A 184 -25.24 -9.69 -23.50
CA VAL A 184 -26.36 -8.77 -23.73
C VAL A 184 -26.99 -9.01 -25.10
N SER A 185 -26.18 -9.20 -26.14
CA SER A 185 -26.68 -9.52 -27.48
C SER A 185 -27.40 -10.88 -27.55
N LEU A 186 -26.89 -11.89 -26.82
CA LEU A 186 -27.50 -13.22 -26.77
C LEU A 186 -28.78 -13.26 -25.92
N ILE A 187 -28.93 -12.41 -24.90
CA ILE A 187 -30.16 -12.37 -24.09
C ILE A 187 -31.39 -12.09 -24.97
N GLU A 188 -31.26 -11.19 -25.95
CA GLU A 188 -32.36 -10.86 -26.86
C GLU A 188 -32.50 -11.84 -28.03
N SER A 189 -31.37 -12.32 -28.58
CA SER A 189 -31.36 -13.14 -29.81
C SER A 189 -31.46 -14.65 -29.57
N ASN A 190 -30.86 -15.18 -28.50
CA ASN A 190 -30.84 -16.60 -28.16
C ASN A 190 -30.67 -16.82 -26.64
N PRO A 191 -31.75 -16.72 -25.85
CA PRO A 191 -31.71 -16.82 -24.39
C PRO A 191 -31.09 -18.13 -23.86
N PRO A 192 -31.33 -19.33 -24.45
CA PRO A 192 -30.65 -20.55 -24.04
C PRO A 192 -29.12 -20.47 -24.16
N ARG A 193 -28.61 -19.91 -25.27
CA ARG A 193 -27.16 -19.73 -25.47
C ARG A 193 -26.58 -18.68 -24.50
N ALA A 194 -27.35 -17.63 -24.18
CA ALA A 194 -26.97 -16.65 -23.15
C ALA A 194 -26.85 -17.28 -21.75
N ALA A 195 -27.78 -18.16 -21.38
CA ALA A 195 -27.74 -18.85 -20.09
C ALA A 195 -26.51 -19.76 -19.96
N ALA A 196 -26.19 -20.51 -21.02
CA ALA A 196 -24.98 -21.33 -21.07
C ALA A 196 -23.70 -20.48 -20.97
N LEU A 197 -23.65 -19.36 -21.71
CA LEU A 197 -22.52 -18.43 -21.63
C LEU A 197 -22.35 -17.88 -20.21
N LEU A 198 -23.43 -17.48 -19.54
CA LEU A 198 -23.39 -16.97 -18.17
C LEU A 198 -22.85 -18.02 -17.17
N GLN A 199 -23.17 -19.31 -17.37
CA GLN A 199 -22.63 -20.39 -16.53
C GLN A 199 -21.11 -20.51 -16.69
N ASN A 200 -20.60 -20.51 -17.92
CA ASN A 200 -19.15 -20.54 -18.19
C ASN A 200 -18.44 -19.34 -17.56
N VAL A 201 -19.01 -18.15 -17.68
CA VAL A 201 -18.48 -16.93 -17.07
C VAL A 201 -18.46 -17.05 -15.55
N SER A 202 -19.54 -17.53 -14.94
CA SER A 202 -19.60 -17.71 -13.48
C SER A 202 -18.54 -18.69 -12.98
N ALA A 203 -18.30 -19.80 -13.69
CA ALA A 203 -17.26 -20.76 -13.34
C ALA A 203 -15.86 -20.12 -13.38
N LEU A 204 -15.52 -19.40 -14.45
CA LEU A 204 -14.24 -18.74 -14.60
C LEU A 204 -13.99 -17.67 -13.52
N PHE A 205 -15.02 -16.85 -13.23
CA PHE A 205 -14.95 -15.82 -12.20
C PHE A 205 -14.78 -16.41 -10.80
N ARG A 206 -15.50 -17.50 -10.48
CA ARG A 206 -15.33 -18.21 -9.20
C ARG A 206 -13.89 -18.69 -9.02
N ALA A 207 -13.29 -19.27 -10.06
CA ALA A 207 -11.89 -19.69 -10.01
C ALA A 207 -10.93 -18.51 -9.81
N SER A 208 -11.13 -17.39 -10.52
CA SER A 208 -10.28 -16.20 -10.39
C SER A 208 -10.31 -15.57 -8.98
N PHE A 209 -11.47 -15.58 -8.32
CA PHE A 209 -11.60 -15.07 -6.95
C PHE A 209 -10.97 -15.98 -5.89
N ASN A 210 -10.93 -17.29 -6.12
CA ASN A 210 -10.30 -18.24 -5.19
C ASN A 210 -8.77 -18.10 -5.16
N GLY A 211 -8.18 -17.37 -6.10
CA GLY A 211 -6.74 -17.06 -6.15
C GLY A 211 -5.88 -18.22 -6.64
N ALA A 212 -4.56 -18.03 -6.57
CA ALA A 212 -3.59 -19.05 -6.97
C ALA A 212 -3.58 -20.18 -5.93
N ARG A 213 -4.19 -21.31 -6.29
CA ARG A 213 -4.21 -22.56 -5.52
C ARG A 213 -3.86 -23.71 -6.46
N GLU A 214 -3.42 -24.82 -5.88
CA GLU A 214 -3.30 -26.08 -6.60
C GLU A 214 -4.68 -26.67 -6.86
N ILE A 215 -4.90 -27.12 -8.08
CA ILE A 215 -6.09 -27.84 -8.52
C ILE A 215 -5.66 -29.06 -9.34
N SER A 216 -6.55 -30.03 -9.50
CA SER A 216 -6.29 -31.13 -10.42
C SER A 216 -6.15 -30.60 -11.85
N PHE A 217 -5.40 -31.32 -12.67
CA PHE A 217 -5.25 -30.97 -14.08
C PHE A 217 -6.59 -31.02 -14.82
N GLU A 218 -7.48 -31.94 -14.44
CA GLU A 218 -8.86 -32.02 -14.94
C GLU A 218 -9.66 -30.74 -14.63
N GLU A 219 -9.55 -30.21 -13.40
CA GLU A 219 -10.18 -28.92 -13.06
C GLU A 219 -9.63 -27.78 -13.92
N GLU A 220 -8.32 -27.75 -14.19
CA GLU A 220 -7.72 -26.73 -15.05
C GLU A 220 -8.17 -26.85 -16.52
N ILE A 221 -8.32 -28.07 -17.04
CA ILE A 221 -8.89 -28.30 -18.38
C ILE A 221 -10.33 -27.77 -18.43
N ALA A 222 -11.16 -28.08 -17.44
CA ALA A 222 -12.54 -27.60 -17.39
C ALA A 222 -12.60 -26.05 -17.39
N LEU A 223 -11.69 -25.38 -16.67
CA LEU A 223 -11.56 -23.93 -16.71
C LEU A 223 -11.16 -23.41 -18.10
N CYS A 224 -10.24 -24.10 -18.79
CA CYS A 224 -9.87 -23.78 -20.17
C CYS A 224 -11.05 -23.97 -21.13
N GLU A 225 -11.83 -25.03 -20.99
CA GLU A 225 -13.02 -25.28 -21.81
C GLU A 225 -14.08 -24.19 -21.60
N HIS A 226 -14.33 -23.78 -20.35
CA HIS A 226 -15.22 -22.66 -20.06
C HIS A 226 -14.74 -21.37 -20.74
N TYR A 227 -13.44 -21.08 -20.67
CA TYR A 227 -12.83 -19.93 -21.35
C TYR A 227 -13.00 -20.00 -22.88
N LEU A 228 -12.65 -21.14 -23.49
CA LEU A 228 -12.73 -21.35 -24.94
C LEU A 228 -14.18 -21.32 -25.44
N ALA A 229 -15.16 -21.80 -24.66
CA ALA A 229 -16.57 -21.71 -25.01
C ALA A 229 -17.10 -20.26 -25.01
N ILE A 230 -16.60 -19.42 -24.10
CA ILE A 230 -16.88 -17.97 -24.10
C ILE A 230 -16.33 -17.32 -25.37
N GLU A 231 -15.07 -17.59 -25.69
CA GLU A 231 -14.41 -17.04 -26.87
C GLU A 231 -14.99 -17.56 -28.19
N ALA A 232 -15.35 -18.84 -28.27
CA ALA A 232 -16.00 -19.43 -29.44
C ALA A 232 -17.35 -18.74 -29.72
N SER A 233 -18.11 -18.40 -28.67
CA SER A 233 -19.36 -17.64 -28.80
C SER A 233 -19.15 -16.23 -29.35
N ARG A 234 -18.01 -15.59 -29.04
CA ARG A 234 -17.63 -14.29 -29.59
C ARG A 234 -17.14 -14.38 -31.03
N LEU A 235 -16.40 -15.43 -31.35
CA LEU A 235 -15.81 -15.67 -32.67
C LEU A 235 -16.79 -16.29 -33.67
N ALA A 236 -18.06 -16.45 -33.30
CA ALA A 236 -19.10 -17.06 -34.12
C ALA A 236 -18.69 -18.45 -34.64
N ASP A 237 -18.21 -19.30 -33.73
CA ASP A 237 -17.86 -20.69 -33.98
C ASP A 237 -16.65 -20.89 -34.94
N LYS A 238 -15.80 -19.87 -35.09
CA LYS A 238 -14.52 -19.93 -35.86
C LYS A 238 -13.34 -20.47 -35.06
N LEU A 239 -13.56 -20.98 -33.86
CA LEU A 239 -12.52 -21.51 -32.99
C LEU A 239 -12.64 -23.02 -32.94
N GLU A 240 -11.64 -23.72 -33.48
CA GLU A 240 -11.54 -25.18 -33.43
C GLU A 240 -10.44 -25.56 -32.44
N VAL A 241 -10.79 -26.39 -31.45
CA VAL A 241 -9.85 -26.83 -30.41
C VAL A 241 -9.80 -28.35 -30.39
N THR A 242 -8.60 -28.89 -30.46
CA THR A 242 -8.34 -30.32 -30.34
C THR A 242 -7.51 -30.59 -29.08
N TRP A 243 -7.95 -31.55 -28.28
CA TRP A 243 -7.26 -32.00 -27.08
C TRP A 243 -6.70 -33.41 -27.30
N ASP A 244 -5.40 -33.58 -27.12
CA ASP A 244 -4.68 -34.85 -27.10
C ASP A 244 -4.20 -35.08 -25.66
N LEU A 245 -5.05 -35.72 -24.87
CA LEU A 245 -4.87 -35.93 -23.43
C LEU A 245 -4.34 -37.34 -23.15
N PRO A 246 -3.53 -37.53 -22.09
CA PRO A 246 -3.13 -38.85 -21.62
C PRO A 246 -4.32 -39.62 -21.03
N ASP A 247 -4.12 -40.92 -20.74
CA ASP A 247 -5.14 -41.76 -20.10
C ASP A 247 -5.65 -41.15 -18.78
N GLU A 248 -6.94 -41.34 -18.46
CA GLU A 248 -7.61 -40.74 -17.30
C GLU A 248 -6.88 -41.02 -15.97
N ASP A 249 -6.34 -42.23 -15.80
CA ASP A 249 -5.58 -42.62 -14.60
C ASP A 249 -4.33 -41.74 -14.40
N VAL A 250 -3.64 -41.39 -15.48
CA VAL A 250 -2.45 -40.52 -15.43
C VAL A 250 -2.87 -39.09 -15.13
N MET A 251 -4.00 -38.65 -15.68
CA MET A 251 -4.53 -37.30 -15.51
C MET A 251 -4.97 -37.01 -14.06
N TYR A 252 -5.50 -38.02 -13.36
CA TYR A 252 -5.99 -37.88 -11.98
C TYR A 252 -4.89 -37.47 -10.99
N ASP A 253 -3.68 -37.97 -11.19
CA ASP A 253 -2.53 -37.69 -10.33
C ASP A 253 -1.84 -36.36 -10.66
N MET A 254 -2.23 -35.69 -11.77
CA MET A 254 -1.63 -34.43 -12.20
C MET A 254 -2.24 -33.23 -11.47
N VAL A 255 -1.40 -32.36 -10.94
CA VAL A 255 -1.79 -31.10 -10.31
C VAL A 255 -1.12 -29.91 -10.96
N ILE A 256 -1.81 -28.78 -10.99
CA ILE A 256 -1.30 -27.51 -11.54
C ILE A 256 -1.88 -26.32 -10.76
N ASN A 257 -1.18 -25.18 -10.80
CA ASN A 257 -1.72 -23.93 -10.29
C ASN A 257 -2.91 -23.49 -11.15
N ALA A 258 -4.03 -23.18 -10.50
CA ALA A 258 -5.24 -22.71 -11.16
C ALA A 258 -4.99 -21.51 -12.08
N LEU A 259 -5.67 -21.52 -13.23
CA LEU A 259 -5.63 -20.51 -14.30
C LEU A 259 -4.28 -20.35 -14.99
N THR A 260 -3.35 -21.30 -14.81
CA THR A 260 -2.06 -21.26 -15.51
C THR A 260 -2.24 -21.52 -17.00
N LEU A 261 -2.86 -22.64 -17.36
CA LEU A 261 -3.11 -23.03 -18.74
C LEU A 261 -4.10 -22.06 -19.40
N GLN A 262 -5.16 -21.68 -18.67
CA GLN A 262 -6.14 -20.70 -19.15
C GLN A 262 -5.47 -19.37 -19.52
N SER A 263 -4.58 -18.84 -18.67
CA SER A 263 -3.93 -17.54 -18.93
C SER A 263 -3.00 -17.57 -20.14
N ILE A 264 -2.41 -18.73 -20.43
CA ILE A 264 -1.55 -18.95 -21.60
C ILE A 264 -2.42 -18.98 -22.86
N LEU A 265 -3.50 -19.77 -22.83
CA LEU A 265 -4.48 -19.83 -23.93
C LEU A 265 -5.07 -18.45 -24.24
N GLU A 266 -5.42 -17.67 -23.21
CA GLU A 266 -5.94 -16.31 -23.39
C GLU A 266 -4.95 -15.42 -24.14
N ARG A 267 -3.69 -15.43 -23.71
CA ARG A 267 -2.64 -14.62 -24.35
C ARG A 267 -2.37 -15.07 -25.78
N MET A 268 -2.32 -16.37 -26.04
CA MET A 268 -2.11 -16.91 -27.39
C MET A 268 -3.26 -16.51 -28.32
N LEU A 269 -4.51 -16.71 -27.87
CA LEU A 269 -5.69 -16.43 -28.66
C LEU A 269 -5.85 -14.94 -28.93
N LEU A 270 -5.63 -14.07 -27.93
CA LEU A 270 -5.70 -12.62 -28.10
C LEU A 270 -4.78 -12.13 -29.23
N ASN A 271 -3.54 -12.61 -29.27
CA ASN A 271 -2.60 -12.24 -30.31
C ASN A 271 -3.01 -12.77 -31.70
N VAL A 272 -3.61 -13.96 -31.80
CA VAL A 272 -4.01 -14.55 -33.09
C VAL A 272 -5.30 -13.91 -33.62
N VAL A 273 -6.28 -13.66 -32.76
CA VAL A 273 -7.58 -13.07 -33.13
C VAL A 273 -7.42 -11.68 -33.73
N GLU A 274 -6.48 -10.87 -33.24
CA GLU A 274 -6.22 -9.54 -33.80
C GLU A 274 -5.67 -9.58 -35.23
N MET A 275 -5.21 -10.75 -35.69
CA MET A 275 -4.51 -10.91 -36.97
C MET A 275 -5.35 -11.56 -38.06
N THR A 276 -6.49 -12.17 -37.72
CA THR A 276 -7.29 -12.91 -38.70
C THR A 276 -8.78 -12.92 -38.41
N THR A 277 -9.54 -13.11 -39.47
CA THR A 277 -10.97 -13.41 -39.43
C THR A 277 -11.27 -14.84 -39.92
N GLU A 278 -10.22 -15.62 -40.23
CA GLU A 278 -10.29 -17.04 -40.60
C GLU A 278 -10.51 -17.94 -39.37
N ILE A 279 -10.69 -19.24 -39.61
CA ILE A 279 -10.80 -20.24 -38.53
C ILE A 279 -9.46 -20.34 -37.81
N ILE A 280 -9.51 -20.35 -36.47
CA ILE A 280 -8.35 -20.49 -35.60
C ILE A 280 -8.34 -21.90 -35.06
N CYS A 281 -7.27 -22.65 -35.36
CA CYS A 281 -7.08 -24.01 -34.88
C CYS A 281 -6.09 -24.01 -33.71
N ILE A 282 -6.51 -24.55 -32.57
CA ILE A 282 -5.68 -24.76 -31.38
C ILE A 282 -5.56 -26.26 -31.15
N ASN A 283 -4.32 -26.76 -31.07
CA ASN A 283 -4.03 -28.13 -30.70
C ASN A 283 -3.29 -28.16 -29.36
N ILE A 284 -3.84 -28.87 -28.38
CA ILE A 284 -3.28 -28.98 -27.04
C ILE A 284 -2.94 -30.44 -26.81
N LYS A 285 -1.65 -30.73 -26.66
CA LYS A 285 -1.14 -32.06 -26.38
C LYS A 285 -0.51 -32.10 -25.00
N VAL A 286 -0.91 -33.08 -24.21
CA VAL A 286 -0.39 -33.28 -22.85
C VAL A 286 0.30 -34.65 -22.80
N THR A 287 1.53 -34.66 -22.33
CA THR A 287 2.31 -35.89 -22.18
C THR A 287 2.95 -35.92 -20.81
N TRP A 288 2.94 -37.10 -20.19
CA TRP A 288 3.62 -37.35 -18.93
C TRP A 288 4.73 -38.38 -19.13
N GLN A 289 5.97 -38.00 -18.81
CA GLN A 289 7.14 -38.87 -18.91
C GLN A 289 8.12 -38.56 -17.78
N GLN A 290 8.66 -39.58 -17.11
CA GLN A 290 9.75 -39.45 -16.12
C GLN A 290 9.47 -38.43 -14.99
N HIS A 291 8.24 -38.40 -14.46
CA HIS A 291 7.78 -37.43 -13.43
C HIS A 291 7.74 -35.97 -13.89
N GLN A 292 7.79 -35.73 -15.20
CA GLN A 292 7.58 -34.40 -15.78
C GLN A 292 6.30 -34.38 -16.60
N VAL A 293 5.54 -33.32 -16.41
CA VAL A 293 4.42 -32.97 -17.27
C VAL A 293 4.93 -32.04 -18.35
N MET A 294 4.63 -32.38 -19.60
CA MET A 294 4.86 -31.51 -20.75
C MET A 294 3.53 -31.23 -21.44
N ILE A 295 3.19 -29.95 -21.55
CA ILE A 295 2.00 -29.47 -22.27
C ILE A 295 2.50 -28.68 -23.48
N VAL A 296 2.08 -29.09 -24.67
CA VAL A 296 2.42 -28.44 -25.93
C VAL A 296 1.14 -27.86 -26.52
N ILE A 297 1.13 -26.54 -26.71
CA ILE A 297 0.01 -25.78 -27.28
C ILE A 297 0.47 -25.24 -28.62
N GLY A 298 -0.13 -25.72 -29.71
CA GLY A 298 0.05 -25.23 -31.06
C GLY A 298 -1.14 -24.37 -31.49
N VAL A 299 -0.89 -23.19 -32.05
CA VAL A 299 -1.92 -22.35 -32.68
C VAL A 299 -1.47 -22.01 -34.09
N ASP A 300 -2.31 -22.33 -35.07
CA ASP A 300 -2.01 -22.07 -36.47
C ASP A 300 -2.05 -20.56 -36.78
N LEU A 301 -1.05 -20.10 -37.53
CA LEU A 301 -0.97 -18.72 -37.99
C LEU A 301 -1.64 -18.56 -39.36
N PRO A 302 -2.27 -17.41 -39.63
CA PRO A 302 -2.89 -17.13 -40.92
C PRO A 302 -1.85 -17.04 -42.03
N LYS A 303 -2.21 -17.45 -43.25
CA LYS A 303 -1.30 -17.49 -44.41
C LYS A 303 -0.80 -16.11 -44.88
N ARG A 304 -1.41 -15.00 -44.44
CA ARG A 304 -1.14 -13.62 -44.91
C ARG A 304 -0.31 -12.76 -43.94
N THR A 305 0.47 -13.35 -43.04
CA THR A 305 1.04 -12.65 -41.87
C THR A 305 2.52 -12.28 -41.97
N LEU A 306 3.10 -12.21 -43.18
CA LEU A 306 4.54 -11.98 -43.41
C LEU A 306 5.10 -10.65 -42.84
N ILE A 307 4.24 -9.70 -42.43
CA ILE A 307 4.66 -8.37 -41.95
C ILE A 307 4.67 -8.26 -40.41
N ILE A 308 4.21 -9.26 -39.63
CA ILE A 308 3.94 -9.10 -38.17
C ILE A 308 4.76 -10.08 -37.29
N ASN A 309 5.77 -10.77 -37.83
CA ASN A 309 6.54 -11.76 -37.04
C ASN A 309 7.45 -11.14 -35.95
N HIS A 310 7.82 -9.86 -36.04
CA HIS A 310 8.68 -9.21 -35.06
C HIS A 310 7.92 -8.82 -33.78
N ASP A 311 6.73 -8.22 -33.92
CA ASP A 311 5.89 -7.79 -32.78
C ASP A 311 5.31 -9.00 -32.02
N LEU A 312 4.99 -10.09 -32.73
CA LEU A 312 4.55 -11.35 -32.13
C LEU A 312 5.58 -11.93 -31.14
N ARG A 313 6.88 -11.88 -31.48
CA ARG A 313 7.92 -12.40 -30.58
C ARG A 313 8.05 -11.57 -29.31
N GLN A 314 7.79 -10.26 -29.37
CA GLN A 314 7.84 -9.39 -28.20
C GLN A 314 6.59 -9.59 -27.30
N ASN A 315 5.43 -9.88 -27.90
CA ASN A 315 4.16 -9.98 -27.17
C ASN A 315 3.85 -11.38 -26.60
N MET A 316 4.58 -12.41 -27.05
CA MET A 316 4.49 -13.80 -26.59
C MET A 316 5.48 -14.13 -25.44
N SER A 317 5.75 -13.15 -24.58
CA SER A 317 6.51 -13.38 -23.34
C SER A 317 5.58 -13.83 -22.22
N PHE A 318 5.81 -15.05 -21.74
CA PHE A 318 5.09 -15.66 -20.61
C PHE A 318 5.85 -15.54 -19.29
N TYR A 319 6.73 -14.54 -19.16
CA TYR A 319 7.63 -14.42 -18.02
C TYR A 319 6.90 -14.45 -16.66
N VAL A 320 5.77 -13.74 -16.56
CA VAL A 320 4.97 -13.69 -15.31
C VAL A 320 4.33 -15.04 -15.00
N GLN A 321 3.79 -15.73 -16.02
CA GLN A 321 3.22 -17.07 -15.87
C GLN A 321 4.30 -18.08 -15.48
N ALA A 322 5.48 -18.00 -16.11
CA ALA A 322 6.60 -18.89 -15.84
C ALA A 322 7.16 -18.68 -14.43
N GLU A 323 7.24 -17.42 -13.96
CA GLU A 323 7.69 -17.10 -12.60
C GLU A 323 6.72 -17.62 -11.54
N ARG A 324 5.40 -17.55 -11.80
CA ARG A 324 4.39 -18.17 -10.93
C ARG A 324 4.54 -19.69 -10.89
N LEU A 325 4.67 -20.33 -12.05
CA LEU A 325 4.87 -21.78 -12.15
C LEU A 325 6.13 -22.22 -11.40
N ARG A 326 7.24 -21.48 -11.56
CA ARG A 326 8.51 -21.72 -10.84
C ARG A 326 8.41 -21.51 -9.33
N SER A 327 7.61 -20.55 -8.88
CA SER A 327 7.41 -20.29 -7.45
C SER A 327 6.77 -21.48 -6.74
N TYR A 328 6.00 -22.28 -7.48
CA TYR A 328 5.25 -23.42 -6.95
C TYR A 328 6.00 -24.75 -7.17
N PHE A 329 6.41 -25.04 -8.40
CA PHE A 329 7.05 -26.31 -8.78
C PHE A 329 8.59 -26.27 -8.78
N GLY A 330 9.19 -25.14 -8.43
CA GLY A 330 10.64 -24.95 -8.40
C GLY A 330 11.26 -24.47 -9.72
N GLN A 331 12.57 -24.24 -9.71
CA GLN A 331 13.28 -23.59 -10.82
C GLN A 331 13.36 -24.41 -12.12
N SER A 332 13.08 -25.71 -12.06
CA SER A 332 13.03 -26.59 -13.23
C SER A 332 11.76 -26.40 -14.07
N ALA A 333 10.75 -25.70 -13.56
CA ALA A 333 9.55 -25.39 -14.33
C ALA A 333 9.77 -24.20 -15.26
N ASP A 334 9.21 -24.24 -16.47
CA ASP A 334 9.31 -23.14 -17.42
C ASP A 334 8.11 -23.07 -18.38
N ILE A 335 8.02 -21.94 -19.07
CA ILE A 335 7.09 -21.74 -20.18
C ILE A 335 7.86 -21.07 -21.30
N LYS A 336 7.97 -21.76 -22.44
CA LYS A 336 8.69 -21.27 -23.62
C LYS A 336 7.75 -21.21 -24.80
N SER A 337 7.69 -20.04 -25.43
CA SER A 337 6.95 -19.85 -26.68
C SER A 337 7.90 -19.62 -27.84
N THR A 338 7.62 -20.29 -28.94
CA THR A 338 8.34 -20.15 -30.20
C THR A 338 7.36 -19.81 -31.32
N VAL A 339 7.67 -18.79 -32.10
CA VAL A 339 6.85 -18.37 -33.25
C VAL A 339 7.55 -18.87 -34.50
N THR A 340 6.91 -19.80 -35.20
CA THR A 340 7.33 -20.27 -36.52
C THR A 340 6.63 -19.47 -37.61
N ASN A 341 6.93 -19.73 -38.89
CA ASN A 341 6.24 -19.05 -40.00
C ASN A 341 4.76 -19.46 -40.14
N THR A 342 4.36 -20.60 -39.58
CA THR A 342 3.04 -21.21 -39.81
C THR A 342 2.24 -21.45 -38.53
N GLN A 343 2.89 -21.46 -37.37
CA GLN A 343 2.24 -21.73 -36.09
C GLN A 343 3.01 -21.10 -34.93
N ILE A 344 2.30 -20.81 -33.84
CA ILE A 344 2.88 -20.49 -32.54
C ILE A 344 2.85 -21.75 -31.69
N ILE A 345 4.00 -22.13 -31.12
CA ILE A 345 4.14 -23.30 -30.25
C ILE A 345 4.59 -22.83 -28.88
N THR A 346 3.75 -23.07 -27.87
CA THR A 346 4.09 -22.85 -26.46
C THR A 346 4.23 -24.18 -25.76
N VAL A 347 5.36 -24.37 -25.07
CA VAL A 347 5.67 -25.56 -24.28
C VAL A 347 5.71 -25.15 -22.81
N ILE A 348 4.97 -25.88 -21.99
CA ILE A 348 4.97 -25.78 -20.53
C ILE A 348 5.60 -27.07 -20.02
N ASP A 349 6.63 -26.93 -19.20
CA ASP A 349 7.32 -28.05 -18.56
C ASP A 349 7.37 -27.83 -17.05
N TYR A 350 6.92 -28.82 -16.27
CA TYR A 350 7.03 -28.78 -14.81
C TYR A 350 7.15 -30.18 -14.21
N PRO A 351 7.89 -30.33 -13.09
CA PRO A 351 7.92 -31.59 -12.35
C PRO A 351 6.62 -31.78 -11.58
N LEU A 352 6.12 -33.01 -11.54
CA LEU A 352 5.07 -33.40 -10.62
C LEU A 352 5.68 -33.57 -9.23
N GLN A 353 5.22 -32.79 -8.24
CA GLN A 353 5.55 -33.07 -6.85
C GLN A 353 4.74 -34.27 -6.39
N ASP A 354 5.42 -35.32 -5.94
CA ASP A 354 4.79 -36.37 -5.13
C ASP A 354 4.14 -35.67 -3.92
N VAL A 355 2.84 -35.87 -3.71
CA VAL A 355 2.04 -35.27 -2.61
C VAL A 355 2.49 -35.80 -1.22
N SER A 356 3.64 -36.46 -1.12
CA SER A 356 4.23 -36.93 0.12
C SER A 356 5.59 -36.27 0.36
N LEU A 357 5.61 -35.10 1.02
CA LEU A 357 6.68 -34.67 1.93
C LEU A 357 6.22 -33.57 2.90
#